data_AF-A0A9P8CX01-F1
#
_entry.id   AF-A0A9P8CX01-F1
#
_cell.length_a   1.000
_cell.length_b   1.000
_cell.length_c   1.000
_cell.angle_alpha   90.00
_cell.angle_beta   90.00
_cell.angle_gamma   90.00
#
_symmetry.space_group_name_H-M   'P 1'
#
loop_
_entity.id
_entity.type
_entity.pdbx_description
1 polymer ?
#
loop_
_entity_poly.entity_id
_entity_poly.type
_entity_poly.pdbx_seq_one_letter_code
_entity_poly.pdbx_strand_id
1 'polypeptide(L)'
;MVIRLALPLLAATGVLANPKRGLVFVPNEDHPEDNKIWPEDSAISWYYNYESRPSPAFADISQSDFAFVPMQWGVDANNPTDDTFLRNVEEQLDGGTNITHVLGFNEPDGTLDIGGSDTLPEVAAEAWVVNFEPLAKRGVKLGLPACTGGWDGMPWLRQFLGNCSEILSDGKDDKKNCTWDFLPVHWYDNVEGLKSHINERREEWPGVEIWVTEYAYAHKSLDEVQEHFNTTLEYFDDSDFIGGYTYFGAFRSEVSNVGPDVTFLNNDGKLTDVGSWYMGRSATGVDPQSGRGESVMISWAIVLGSMGMVTALLL
;
A
#
# COMPACT_ATOMS: atom_id res chain seq x y z
N MET A 1 39.59 35.93 25.32
CA MET A 1 39.68 35.26 24.01
C MET A 1 38.96 33.92 24.15
N VAL A 2 37.69 33.84 23.72
CA VAL A 2 36.88 32.63 23.86
C VAL A 2 37.08 31.80 22.60
N ILE A 3 37.80 30.69 22.72
CA ILE A 3 37.98 29.73 21.63
C ILE A 3 36.70 28.88 21.59
N ARG A 4 35.85 29.13 20.60
CA ARG A 4 34.73 28.23 20.27
C ARG A 4 35.31 27.06 19.48
N LEU A 5 35.35 25.86 20.09
CA LEU A 5 35.54 24.63 19.34
C LEU A 5 34.31 24.45 18.44
N ALA A 6 34.51 24.53 17.12
CA ALA A 6 33.55 24.03 16.15
C ALA A 6 33.66 22.51 16.14
N LEU A 7 32.60 21.82 16.58
CA LEU A 7 32.47 20.38 16.38
C LEU A 7 32.22 20.15 14.88
N PRO A 8 32.97 19.26 14.21
CA PRO A 8 32.68 18.93 12.82
C PRO A 8 31.34 18.18 12.78
N LEU A 9 30.39 18.72 12.01
CA LEU A 9 29.16 18.02 11.66
C LEU A 9 29.58 16.80 10.82
N LEU A 10 29.45 15.58 11.35
CA LEU A 10 29.50 14.39 10.49
C LEU A 10 28.33 14.53 9.52
N ALA A 11 28.62 14.68 8.23
CA ALA A 11 27.61 14.50 7.20
C ALA A 11 27.14 13.04 7.28
N ALA A 12 25.85 12.82 7.53
CA ALA A 12 25.26 11.50 7.37
C ALA A 12 25.45 11.10 5.90
N THR A 13 26.14 9.99 5.65
CA THR A 13 26.51 9.53 4.29
C THR A 13 25.49 8.58 3.68
N GLY A 14 24.30 8.47 4.26
CA GLY A 14 23.22 7.60 3.78
C GLY A 14 21.99 8.38 3.33
N VAL A 15 21.15 7.72 2.55
CA VAL A 15 19.85 8.29 2.14
C VAL A 15 18.99 8.50 3.39
N LEU A 16 18.40 9.69 3.50
CA LEU A 16 17.45 9.98 4.58
C LEU A 16 16.09 9.38 4.24
N ALA A 17 15.57 8.58 5.15
CA ALA A 17 14.21 8.04 5.07
C ALA A 17 13.18 9.18 4.98
N ASN A 18 12.27 9.09 4.02
CA ASN A 18 11.14 9.99 3.88
C ASN A 18 9.93 9.34 4.56
N PRO A 19 9.32 9.97 5.60
CA PRO A 19 8.22 9.38 6.35
C PRO A 19 6.95 9.14 5.52
N LYS A 20 6.78 9.82 4.38
CA LYS A 20 5.65 9.60 3.46
C LYS A 20 5.91 8.44 2.49
N ARG A 21 7.16 8.09 2.22
CA ARG A 21 7.52 7.13 1.18
C ARG A 21 7.50 5.71 1.72
N GLY A 22 6.55 4.91 1.25
CA GLY A 22 6.41 3.50 1.61
C GLY A 22 6.81 2.53 0.50
N LEU A 23 6.61 1.25 0.75
CA LEU A 23 6.71 0.16 -0.21
C LEU A 23 5.40 -0.63 -0.26
N VAL A 24 4.80 -0.75 -1.44
CA VAL A 24 3.84 -1.81 -1.75
C VAL A 24 4.64 -3.06 -2.07
N PHE A 25 4.70 -3.99 -1.12
CA PHE A 25 5.59 -5.14 -1.19
C PHE A 25 4.89 -6.36 -1.78
N VAL A 26 5.36 -6.80 -2.95
CA VAL A 26 4.92 -8.02 -3.62
C VAL A 26 6.09 -9.02 -3.58
N PRO A 27 6.07 -10.04 -2.69
CA PRO A 27 7.15 -11.01 -2.61
C PRO A 27 7.24 -11.82 -3.90
N ASN A 28 8.46 -12.09 -4.35
CA ASN A 28 8.74 -13.04 -5.42
C ASN A 28 9.52 -14.25 -4.86
N GLU A 29 8.91 -15.44 -4.93
CA GLU A 29 9.53 -16.68 -4.44
C GLU A 29 10.71 -17.15 -5.30
N ASP A 30 10.75 -16.78 -6.58
CA ASP A 30 11.83 -17.13 -7.49
C ASP A 30 13.08 -16.25 -7.26
N HIS A 31 12.90 -15.06 -6.70
CA HIS A 31 13.95 -14.08 -6.43
C HIS A 31 13.87 -13.47 -5.01
N PRO A 32 13.92 -14.29 -3.94
CA PRO A 32 13.77 -13.80 -2.57
C PRO A 32 14.93 -12.90 -2.12
N GLU A 33 16.06 -12.92 -2.82
CA GLU A 33 17.20 -12.03 -2.59
C GLU A 33 16.87 -10.55 -2.87
N ASP A 34 15.95 -10.26 -3.80
CA ASP A 34 15.57 -8.90 -4.17
C ASP A 34 14.96 -8.14 -2.98
N ASN A 35 14.34 -8.87 -2.04
CA ASN A 35 13.74 -8.29 -0.84
C ASN A 35 14.71 -7.47 0.00
N LYS A 36 16.01 -7.79 -0.04
CA LYS A 36 17.04 -7.07 0.74
C LYS A 36 17.32 -5.68 0.19
N ILE A 37 16.96 -5.40 -1.06
CA ILE A 37 17.23 -4.14 -1.73
C ILE A 37 16.43 -3.01 -1.05
N TRP A 38 15.15 -3.23 -0.75
CA TRP A 38 14.22 -2.16 -0.40
C TRP A 38 14.55 -1.36 0.88
N PRO A 39 14.95 -2.01 1.99
CA PRO A 39 15.29 -1.29 3.23
C PRO A 39 16.75 -0.83 3.30
N GLU A 40 17.63 -1.30 2.42
CA GLU A 40 19.05 -0.94 2.46
C GLU A 40 19.25 0.48 1.92
N ASP A 41 19.90 1.38 2.67
CA ASP A 41 20.26 2.76 2.25
C ASP A 41 19.20 3.42 1.36
N SER A 42 18.01 3.62 1.93
CA SER A 42 16.78 3.87 1.18
C SER A 42 15.97 5.00 1.80
N ALA A 43 15.29 5.76 0.95
CA ALA A 43 14.30 6.76 1.34
C ALA A 43 12.97 6.15 1.80
N ILE A 44 12.78 4.84 1.63
CA ILE A 44 11.55 4.12 1.99
C ILE A 44 11.55 3.88 3.51
N SER A 45 10.46 4.25 4.20
CA SER A 45 10.37 4.20 5.66
C SER A 45 9.29 3.27 6.22
N TRP A 46 8.37 2.81 5.39
CA TRP A 46 7.30 1.89 5.77
C TRP A 46 6.90 0.98 4.61
N TYR A 47 6.15 -0.08 4.88
CA TYR A 47 5.62 -0.96 3.86
C TYR A 47 4.30 -1.60 4.27
N TYR A 48 3.55 -2.06 3.27
CA TYR A 48 2.47 -3.01 3.44
C TYR A 48 2.64 -4.13 2.39
N ASN A 49 1.99 -5.27 2.62
CA ASN A 49 2.15 -6.47 1.81
C ASN A 49 0.80 -7.16 1.50
N TYR A 50 -0.29 -6.38 1.55
CA TYR A 50 -1.68 -6.86 1.47
C TYR A 50 -2.15 -7.78 2.60
N GLU A 51 -1.32 -8.05 3.60
CA GLU A 51 -1.62 -8.99 4.66
C GLU A 51 -1.79 -8.30 6.01
N SER A 52 -2.35 -9.05 6.96
CA SER A 52 -2.47 -8.64 8.36
C SER A 52 -1.16 -8.76 9.15
N ARG A 53 -0.14 -9.44 8.60
CA ARG A 53 1.14 -9.74 9.26
C ARG A 53 2.34 -9.35 8.41
N PRO A 54 3.46 -8.96 9.05
CA PRO A 54 4.65 -8.53 8.34
C PRO A 54 5.27 -9.68 7.55
N SER A 55 5.80 -9.36 6.37
CA SER A 55 6.58 -10.31 5.57
C SER A 55 7.81 -10.84 6.35
N PRO A 56 8.06 -12.16 6.37
CA PRO A 56 9.25 -12.74 7.02
C PRO A 56 10.58 -12.16 6.51
N ALA A 57 10.61 -11.66 5.27
CA ALA A 57 11.77 -11.02 4.67
C ALA A 57 12.30 -9.80 5.46
N PHE A 58 11.45 -9.16 6.26
CA PHE A 58 11.78 -7.98 7.06
C PHE A 58 11.72 -8.24 8.57
N ALA A 59 11.64 -9.51 9.00
CA ALA A 59 11.49 -9.86 10.42
C ALA A 59 12.66 -9.37 11.30
N ASP A 60 13.84 -9.21 10.71
CA ASP A 60 15.05 -8.73 11.40
C ASP A 60 15.20 -7.19 11.38
N ILE A 61 14.25 -6.46 10.79
CA ILE A 61 14.28 -5.00 10.68
C ILE A 61 13.34 -4.39 11.72
N SER A 62 13.81 -3.36 12.41
CA SER A 62 13.00 -2.73 13.46
C SER A 62 11.85 -1.92 12.85
N GLN A 63 10.71 -1.89 13.56
CA GLN A 63 9.56 -1.05 13.18
C GLN A 63 9.89 0.44 13.08
N SER A 64 10.92 0.91 13.81
CA SER A 64 11.36 2.32 13.72
C SER A 64 12.18 2.62 12.47
N ASP A 65 12.78 1.60 11.84
CA ASP A 65 13.57 1.74 10.63
C ASP A 65 12.73 1.45 9.38
N PHE A 66 11.80 0.50 9.46
CA PHE A 66 10.93 0.10 8.35
C PHE A 66 9.57 -0.37 8.87
N ALA A 67 8.62 0.55 8.98
CA ALA A 67 7.36 0.29 9.65
C ALA A 67 6.42 -0.60 8.81
N PHE A 68 5.83 -1.64 9.42
CA PHE A 68 4.80 -2.44 8.78
C PHE A 68 3.41 -1.82 9.02
N VAL A 69 2.62 -1.68 7.95
CA VAL A 69 1.24 -1.24 7.98
C VAL A 69 0.34 -2.42 7.58
N PRO A 70 -0.42 -3.02 8.53
CA PRO A 70 -1.30 -4.14 8.23
C PRO A 70 -2.45 -3.72 7.30
N MET A 71 -2.89 -4.64 6.44
CA MET A 71 -4.05 -4.48 5.58
C MET A 71 -5.02 -5.66 5.76
N GLN A 72 -6.32 -5.38 5.74
CA GLN A 72 -7.32 -6.42 5.47
C GLN A 72 -7.67 -6.37 3.99
N TRP A 73 -7.11 -7.25 3.16
CA TRP A 73 -7.26 -7.16 1.71
C TRP A 73 -8.71 -7.23 1.22
N GLY A 74 -9.53 -8.11 1.78
CA GLY A 74 -10.91 -8.32 1.38
C GLY A 74 -11.75 -8.99 2.47
N VAL A 75 -12.96 -9.43 2.09
CA VAL A 75 -13.92 -10.05 3.01
C VAL A 75 -14.53 -11.29 2.37
N ASP A 76 -14.55 -12.42 3.10
CA ASP A 76 -15.38 -13.55 2.70
C ASP A 76 -16.85 -13.18 2.93
N ALA A 77 -17.60 -12.99 1.84
CA ALA A 77 -19.01 -12.63 1.91
C ALA A 77 -19.89 -13.67 2.65
N ASN A 78 -19.41 -14.90 2.82
CA ASN A 78 -20.12 -15.93 3.61
C ASN A 78 -19.81 -15.83 5.12
N ASN A 79 -18.76 -15.09 5.49
CA ASN A 79 -18.37 -14.86 6.87
C ASN A 79 -17.84 -13.42 7.08
N PRO A 80 -18.69 -12.40 6.88
CA PRO A 80 -18.29 -10.99 7.00
C PRO A 80 -17.84 -10.59 8.41
N THR A 81 -18.11 -11.43 9.41
CA THR A 81 -17.75 -11.18 10.81
C THR A 81 -16.51 -11.96 11.27
N ASP A 82 -15.73 -12.53 10.34
CA ASP A 82 -14.40 -13.08 10.65
C ASP A 82 -13.51 -11.99 11.27
N ASP A 83 -13.02 -12.23 12.48
CA ASP A 83 -12.21 -11.29 13.27
C ASP A 83 -10.69 -11.57 13.19
N THR A 84 -10.26 -12.41 12.25
CA THR A 84 -8.86 -12.82 12.11
C THR A 84 -7.93 -11.63 11.90
N PHE A 85 -8.35 -10.62 11.13
CA PHE A 85 -7.56 -9.40 10.95
C PHE A 85 -7.36 -8.65 12.26
N LEU A 86 -8.45 -8.36 12.99
CA LEU A 86 -8.40 -7.71 14.30
C LEU A 86 -7.44 -8.46 15.24
N ARG A 87 -7.63 -9.77 15.40
CA ARG A 87 -6.81 -10.59 16.28
C ARG A 87 -5.33 -10.55 15.89
N ASN A 88 -5.01 -10.62 14.60
CA ASN A 88 -3.63 -10.55 14.13
C ASN A 88 -2.97 -9.20 14.44
N VAL A 89 -3.71 -8.08 14.32
CA VAL A 89 -3.19 -6.75 14.66
C VAL A 89 -3.07 -6.57 16.18
N GLU A 90 -4.06 -7.02 16.95
CA GLU A 90 -4.03 -6.97 18.41
C GLU A 90 -2.88 -7.78 19.00
N GLU A 91 -2.62 -8.99 18.49
CA GLU A 91 -1.47 -9.81 18.89
C GLU A 91 -0.13 -9.09 18.64
N GLN A 92 0.00 -8.34 17.54
CA GLN A 92 1.20 -7.54 17.27
C GLN A 92 1.34 -6.37 18.24
N LEU A 93 0.26 -5.63 18.48
CA LEU A 93 0.24 -4.53 19.45
C LEU A 93 0.58 -5.02 20.86
N ASP A 94 0.00 -6.13 21.29
CA ASP A 94 0.23 -6.75 22.60
C ASP A 94 1.65 -7.31 22.72
N GLY A 95 2.24 -7.73 21.60
CA GLY A 95 3.66 -8.09 21.46
C GLY A 95 4.63 -6.90 21.53
N GLY A 96 4.12 -5.66 21.58
CA GLY A 96 4.92 -4.43 21.66
C GLY A 96 5.27 -3.79 20.32
N THR A 97 4.73 -4.29 19.21
CA THR A 97 4.89 -3.68 17.88
C THR A 97 4.12 -2.36 17.83
N ASN A 98 4.79 -1.28 17.41
CA ASN A 98 4.18 0.05 17.29
C ASN A 98 3.37 0.20 15.98
N ILE A 99 2.23 -0.47 15.89
CA ILE A 99 1.29 -0.29 14.77
C ILE A 99 0.49 0.99 14.98
N THR A 100 0.67 1.96 14.08
CA THR A 100 0.03 3.28 14.17
C THR A 100 -1.09 3.48 13.17
N HIS A 101 -1.06 2.77 12.04
CA HIS A 101 -2.02 2.85 10.96
C HIS A 101 -2.35 1.43 10.47
N VAL A 102 -3.56 1.25 9.94
CA VAL A 102 -3.98 0.06 9.19
C VAL A 102 -4.70 0.47 7.92
N LEU A 103 -4.62 -0.37 6.89
CA LEU A 103 -5.29 -0.17 5.60
C LEU A 103 -6.54 -1.05 5.49
N GLY A 104 -7.60 -0.46 4.95
CA GLY A 104 -8.85 -1.15 4.61
C GLY A 104 -8.74 -2.03 3.36
N PHE A 105 -9.90 -2.44 2.86
CA PHE A 105 -10.03 -3.36 1.73
C PHE A 105 -9.39 -2.83 0.44
N ASN A 106 -8.73 -3.72 -0.29
CA ASN A 106 -8.04 -3.45 -1.54
C ASN A 106 -9.02 -3.53 -2.71
N GLU A 107 -9.27 -2.41 -3.39
CA GLU A 107 -10.14 -2.31 -4.56
C GLU A 107 -11.42 -3.14 -4.45
N PRO A 108 -12.24 -2.92 -3.41
CA PRO A 108 -13.46 -3.71 -3.22
C PRO A 108 -14.51 -3.45 -4.31
N ASP A 109 -14.38 -2.36 -5.06
CA ASP A 109 -15.15 -2.04 -6.26
C ASP A 109 -14.59 -2.71 -7.53
N GLY A 110 -13.40 -3.32 -7.46
CA GLY A 110 -12.78 -4.10 -8.53
C GLY A 110 -13.01 -5.59 -8.35
N THR A 111 -13.10 -6.32 -9.47
CA THR A 111 -13.32 -7.78 -9.47
C THR A 111 -12.04 -8.56 -9.15
N LEU A 112 -12.20 -9.80 -8.67
CA LEU A 112 -11.06 -10.67 -8.33
C LEU A 112 -10.10 -10.93 -9.51
N ASP A 113 -10.62 -10.99 -10.75
CA ASP A 113 -9.83 -11.29 -11.94
C ASP A 113 -8.90 -10.14 -12.38
N ILE A 114 -9.12 -8.93 -11.86
CA ILE A 114 -8.25 -7.77 -12.09
C ILE A 114 -7.40 -7.41 -10.87
N GLY A 115 -7.47 -8.22 -9.79
CA GLY A 115 -6.70 -8.00 -8.56
C GLY A 115 -7.44 -7.24 -7.45
N GLY A 116 -8.72 -6.90 -7.66
CA GLY A 116 -9.56 -6.31 -6.62
C GLY A 116 -10.12 -7.36 -5.66
N SER A 117 -10.69 -6.91 -4.54
CA SER A 117 -11.26 -7.80 -3.51
C SER A 117 -12.73 -8.13 -3.70
N ASP A 118 -13.40 -7.56 -4.72
CA ASP A 118 -14.78 -7.86 -5.14
C ASP A 118 -15.77 -7.96 -3.96
N THR A 119 -15.77 -6.92 -3.13
CA THR A 119 -16.51 -6.91 -1.86
C THR A 119 -17.64 -5.89 -1.93
N LEU A 120 -18.87 -6.34 -1.67
CA LEU A 120 -20.03 -5.46 -1.63
C LEU A 120 -19.92 -4.44 -0.47
N PRO A 121 -20.40 -3.19 -0.64
CA PRO A 121 -20.32 -2.17 0.41
C PRO A 121 -20.99 -2.56 1.75
N GLU A 122 -22.07 -3.35 1.71
CA GLU A 122 -22.77 -3.84 2.91
C GLU A 122 -21.95 -4.89 3.67
N VAL A 123 -21.34 -5.84 2.95
CA VAL A 123 -20.46 -6.88 3.49
C VAL A 123 -19.20 -6.25 4.09
N ALA A 124 -18.60 -5.28 3.38
CA ALA A 124 -17.47 -4.52 3.88
C ALA A 124 -17.79 -3.76 5.16
N ALA A 125 -18.99 -3.16 5.27
CA ALA A 125 -19.41 -2.42 6.46
C ALA A 125 -19.56 -3.32 7.70
N GLU A 126 -20.10 -4.54 7.54
CA GLU A 126 -20.16 -5.54 8.61
C GLU A 126 -18.75 -5.92 9.10
N ALA A 127 -17.84 -6.21 8.17
CA ALA A 127 -16.45 -6.52 8.47
C ALA A 127 -15.73 -5.35 9.15
N TRP A 128 -15.99 -4.11 8.72
CA TRP A 128 -15.38 -2.90 9.29
C TRP A 128 -15.74 -2.73 10.77
N VAL A 129 -17.02 -2.88 11.13
CA VAL A 129 -17.47 -2.74 12.52
C VAL A 129 -16.80 -3.78 13.43
N VAL A 130 -16.59 -5.00 12.94
CA VAL A 130 -15.92 -6.05 13.70
C VAL A 130 -14.41 -5.83 13.78
N ASN A 131 -13.77 -5.48 12.65
CA ASN A 131 -12.30 -5.54 12.55
C ASN A 131 -11.58 -4.21 12.78
N PHE A 132 -12.21 -3.07 12.47
CA PHE A 132 -11.55 -1.76 12.47
C PHE A 132 -11.98 -0.88 13.64
N GLU A 133 -13.27 -0.82 13.97
CA GLU A 133 -13.74 0.00 15.11
C GLU A 133 -13.06 -0.33 16.46
N PRO A 134 -12.74 -1.60 16.79
CA PRO A 134 -11.97 -1.90 18.00
C PRO A 134 -10.52 -1.39 17.93
N LEU A 135 -9.88 -1.38 16.77
CA LEU A 135 -8.51 -0.87 16.58
C LEU A 135 -8.45 0.65 16.81
N ALA A 136 -9.46 1.41 16.38
CA ALA A 136 -9.55 2.83 16.70
C ALA A 136 -9.57 3.08 18.22
N LYS A 137 -10.26 2.23 19.00
CA LYS A 137 -10.28 2.33 20.48
C LYS A 137 -8.91 2.04 21.09
N ARG A 138 -8.02 1.38 20.36
CA ARG A 138 -6.61 1.16 20.72
C ARG A 138 -5.68 2.27 20.22
N GLY A 139 -6.21 3.32 19.58
CA GLY A 139 -5.46 4.45 19.06
C GLY A 139 -4.78 4.21 17.72
N VAL A 140 -5.14 3.13 17.01
CA VAL A 140 -4.68 2.87 15.64
C VAL A 140 -5.53 3.68 14.68
N LYS A 141 -4.88 4.39 13.75
CA LYS A 141 -5.58 5.14 12.69
C LYS A 141 -6.07 4.21 11.58
N LEU A 142 -7.28 4.43 11.11
CA LEU A 142 -7.95 3.55 10.16
C LEU A 142 -8.01 4.20 8.77
N GLY A 143 -7.39 3.55 7.79
CA GLY A 143 -7.49 3.91 6.38
C GLY A 143 -8.74 3.29 5.77
N LEU A 144 -9.56 4.11 5.11
CA LEU A 144 -10.72 3.62 4.37
C LEU A 144 -10.32 2.60 3.27
N PRO A 145 -11.28 1.85 2.71
CA PRO A 145 -11.00 0.97 1.58
C PRO A 145 -10.41 1.73 0.39
N ALA A 146 -9.36 1.16 -0.21
CA ALA A 146 -8.65 1.74 -1.34
C ALA A 146 -9.36 1.36 -2.64
N CYS A 147 -10.40 2.11 -3.02
CA CYS A 147 -11.10 1.84 -4.28
C CYS A 147 -10.22 2.06 -5.52
N THR A 148 -10.60 1.45 -6.63
CA THR A 148 -9.95 1.64 -7.93
C THR A 148 -9.97 3.12 -8.36
N GLY A 149 -9.15 3.46 -9.35
CA GLY A 149 -9.21 4.75 -10.06
C GLY A 149 -10.51 4.98 -10.85
N GLY A 150 -11.40 4.00 -10.91
CA GLY A 150 -12.61 3.99 -11.73
C GLY A 150 -13.77 4.83 -11.17
N TRP A 151 -14.84 4.93 -11.97
CA TRP A 151 -16.03 5.70 -11.64
C TRP A 151 -16.85 5.14 -10.47
N ASP A 152 -16.70 3.84 -10.18
CA ASP A 152 -17.48 3.15 -9.16
C ASP A 152 -16.95 3.36 -7.73
N GLY A 153 -15.69 3.81 -7.57
CA GLY A 153 -15.07 3.98 -6.26
C GLY A 153 -15.79 4.98 -5.34
N MET A 154 -16.22 6.14 -5.83
CA MET A 154 -16.97 7.12 -5.00
C MET A 154 -18.37 6.65 -4.61
N PRO A 155 -19.19 6.13 -5.54
CA PRO A 155 -20.44 5.47 -5.18
C PRO A 155 -20.26 4.32 -4.17
N TRP A 156 -19.20 3.52 -4.30
CA TRP A 156 -18.90 2.42 -3.39
C TRP A 156 -18.59 2.94 -1.98
N LEU A 157 -17.66 3.90 -1.84
CA LEU A 157 -17.28 4.45 -0.52
C LEU A 157 -18.47 5.12 0.19
N ARG A 158 -19.30 5.86 -0.54
CA ARG A 158 -20.50 6.50 0.04
C ARG A 158 -21.48 5.47 0.60
N GLN A 159 -21.71 4.38 -0.14
CA GLN A 159 -22.59 3.29 0.30
C GLN A 159 -21.99 2.57 1.51
N PHE A 160 -20.70 2.26 1.48
CA PHE A 160 -19.98 1.62 2.57
C PHE A 160 -20.08 2.43 3.87
N LEU A 161 -19.77 3.73 3.83
CA LEU A 161 -19.86 4.61 5.00
C LEU A 161 -21.30 4.74 5.52
N GLY A 162 -22.28 4.79 4.61
CA GLY A 162 -23.71 4.82 4.95
C GLY A 162 -24.15 3.56 5.69
N ASN A 163 -23.84 2.38 5.14
CA ASN A 163 -24.13 1.09 5.74
C ASN A 163 -23.45 0.94 7.10
N CYS A 164 -22.18 1.32 7.20
CA CYS A 164 -21.44 1.22 8.46
C CYS A 164 -22.02 2.13 9.54
N SER A 165 -22.47 3.33 9.16
CA SER A 165 -23.15 4.24 10.07
C SER A 165 -24.50 3.68 10.54
N GLU A 166 -25.24 3.00 9.66
CA GLU A 166 -26.50 2.32 10.02
C GLU A 166 -26.27 1.19 11.04
N ILE A 167 -25.23 0.37 10.85
CA ILE A 167 -24.89 -0.73 11.77
C ILE A 167 -24.54 -0.20 13.18
N LEU A 168 -23.83 0.92 13.27
CA LEU A 168 -23.38 1.49 14.55
C LEU A 168 -24.46 2.31 15.29
N SER A 169 -25.50 2.74 14.57
CA SER A 169 -26.55 3.59 15.12
C SER A 169 -27.58 2.79 15.91
N ASP A 170 -27.99 3.28 17.08
CA ASP A 170 -29.09 2.67 17.86
C ASP A 170 -30.39 3.45 17.62
N GLY A 171 -31.18 2.98 16.66
CA GLY A 171 -32.42 3.65 16.26
C GLY A 171 -32.19 4.99 15.55
N LYS A 172 -33.26 5.79 15.42
CA LYS A 172 -33.25 7.02 14.61
C LYS A 172 -32.58 8.22 15.28
N ASP A 173 -32.48 8.19 16.61
CA ASP A 173 -32.10 9.35 17.41
C ASP A 173 -30.62 9.32 17.86
N ASP A 174 -29.92 8.19 17.74
CA ASP A 174 -28.50 8.03 18.09
C ASP A 174 -27.68 7.61 16.84
N LYS A 175 -27.56 8.53 15.87
CA LYS A 175 -26.77 8.31 14.66
C LYS A 175 -25.28 8.38 14.95
N LYS A 176 -24.56 7.31 14.63
CA LYS A 176 -23.09 7.21 14.74
C LYS A 176 -22.49 6.94 13.38
N ASN A 177 -21.42 7.66 13.06
CA ASN A 177 -20.59 7.34 11.91
C ASN A 177 -19.51 6.34 12.32
N CYS A 178 -19.02 5.57 11.37
CA CYS A 178 -17.80 4.80 11.57
C CYS A 178 -16.58 5.71 11.78
N THR A 179 -15.64 5.19 12.54
CA THR A 179 -14.35 5.81 12.78
C THR A 179 -13.43 5.53 11.61
N TRP A 180 -12.82 6.57 11.07
CA TRP A 180 -11.77 6.49 10.07
C TRP A 180 -10.94 7.79 10.09
N ASP A 181 -9.70 7.73 9.61
CA ASP A 181 -8.73 8.81 9.81
C ASP A 181 -8.12 9.33 8.50
N PHE A 182 -7.95 8.45 7.51
CA PHE A 182 -7.34 8.79 6.23
C PHE A 182 -7.94 7.97 5.08
N LEU A 183 -7.69 8.41 3.85
CA LEU A 183 -8.25 7.81 2.65
C LEU A 183 -7.15 7.34 1.69
N PRO A 184 -6.91 6.01 1.65
CA PRO A 184 -6.18 5.36 0.57
C PRO A 184 -6.81 5.59 -0.81
N VAL A 185 -5.98 5.83 -1.83
CA VAL A 185 -6.40 5.96 -3.23
C VAL A 185 -5.44 5.23 -4.16
N HIS A 186 -5.99 4.61 -5.22
CA HIS A 186 -5.23 3.95 -6.28
C HIS A 186 -5.32 4.72 -7.60
N TRP A 187 -4.22 4.76 -8.36
CA TRP A 187 -4.23 5.43 -9.65
C TRP A 187 -3.18 4.91 -10.65
N TYR A 188 -3.65 4.45 -11.81
CA TYR A 188 -2.82 3.84 -12.84
C TYR A 188 -2.86 4.60 -14.18
N ASP A 189 -2.84 5.93 -14.15
CA ASP A 189 -2.87 6.79 -15.34
C ASP A 189 -2.07 8.10 -15.07
N ASN A 190 -2.21 9.11 -15.92
CA ASN A 190 -1.47 10.37 -15.91
C ASN A 190 -1.63 11.22 -14.64
N VAL A 191 -0.72 12.16 -14.44
CA VAL A 191 -0.62 12.99 -13.24
C VAL A 191 -1.80 13.94 -13.08
N GLU A 192 -2.32 14.50 -14.18
CA GLU A 192 -3.48 15.40 -14.14
C GLU A 192 -4.71 14.68 -13.63
N GLY A 193 -4.94 13.46 -14.10
CA GLY A 193 -6.00 12.58 -13.66
C GLY A 193 -5.85 12.21 -12.19
N LEU A 194 -4.63 11.90 -11.72
CA LEU A 194 -4.34 11.65 -10.31
C LEU A 194 -4.71 12.84 -9.43
N LYS A 195 -4.29 14.05 -9.82
CA LYS A 195 -4.62 15.27 -9.10
C LYS A 195 -6.12 15.52 -9.05
N SER A 196 -6.81 15.30 -10.18
CA SER A 196 -8.27 15.41 -10.25
C SER A 196 -8.96 14.37 -9.36
N HIS A 197 -8.49 13.13 -9.38
CA HIS A 197 -9.01 12.02 -8.57
C HIS A 197 -8.89 12.37 -7.09
N ILE A 198 -7.70 12.79 -6.63
CA ILE A 198 -7.47 13.23 -5.25
C ILE A 198 -8.37 14.41 -4.87
N ASN A 199 -8.49 15.42 -5.75
CA ASN A 199 -9.30 16.60 -5.48
C ASN A 199 -10.79 16.25 -5.29
N GLU A 200 -11.35 15.35 -6.10
CA GLU A 200 -12.73 14.88 -5.92
C GLU A 200 -12.96 14.31 -4.51
N ARG A 201 -12.01 13.50 -4.00
CA ARG A 201 -12.09 12.92 -2.65
C ARG A 201 -12.00 14.00 -1.57
N ARG A 202 -11.12 14.98 -1.75
CA ARG A 202 -10.95 16.09 -0.78
C ARG A 202 -12.10 17.10 -0.82
N GLU A 203 -12.83 17.20 -1.93
CA GLU A 203 -14.08 17.95 -2.00
C GLU A 203 -15.22 17.24 -1.27
N GLU A 204 -15.33 15.91 -1.41
CA GLU A 204 -16.31 15.10 -0.69
C GLU A 204 -16.05 15.07 0.82
N TRP A 205 -14.78 14.90 1.21
CA TRP A 205 -14.33 14.87 2.61
C TRP A 205 -13.28 15.95 2.88
N PRO A 206 -13.71 17.20 3.15
CA PRO A 206 -12.79 18.30 3.39
C PRO A 206 -11.82 18.04 4.56
N GLY A 207 -10.53 18.26 4.30
CA GLY A 207 -9.47 18.09 5.29
C GLY A 207 -8.97 16.65 5.45
N VAL A 208 -9.49 15.70 4.67
CA VAL A 208 -8.99 14.31 4.66
C VAL A 208 -7.50 14.24 4.31
N GLU A 209 -6.77 13.42 5.07
CA GLU A 209 -5.41 12.99 4.73
C GLU A 209 -5.49 11.87 3.68
N ILE A 210 -4.73 12.00 2.60
CA ILE A 210 -4.70 11.05 1.49
C ILE A 210 -3.46 10.18 1.59
N TRP A 211 -3.64 8.88 1.42
CA TRP A 211 -2.55 7.94 1.19
C TRP A 211 -2.66 7.42 -0.24
N VAL A 212 -1.63 7.57 -1.06
CA VAL A 212 -1.62 7.02 -2.43
C VAL A 212 -1.01 5.63 -2.37
N THR A 213 -1.82 4.63 -2.01
CA THR A 213 -1.33 3.29 -1.70
C THR A 213 -0.96 2.48 -2.94
N GLU A 214 -1.44 2.85 -4.13
CA GLU A 214 -0.90 2.31 -5.37
C GLU A 214 -0.93 3.37 -6.46
N TYR A 215 0.22 3.57 -7.11
CA TYR A 215 0.23 4.35 -8.34
C TYR A 215 1.39 3.97 -9.27
N ALA A 216 1.14 4.07 -10.57
CA ALA A 216 2.13 3.95 -11.63
C ALA A 216 1.55 4.49 -12.95
N TYR A 217 2.40 4.88 -13.91
CA TYR A 217 1.90 5.23 -15.24
C TYR A 217 1.84 4.00 -16.15
N ALA A 218 0.77 3.22 -16.01
CA ALA A 218 0.69 1.88 -16.57
C ALA A 218 0.78 1.87 -18.11
N HIS A 219 1.55 0.92 -18.64
CA HIS A 219 1.72 0.64 -20.07
C HIS A 219 2.15 1.84 -20.93
N LYS A 220 2.97 2.73 -20.34
CA LYS A 220 3.60 3.86 -21.04
C LYS A 220 5.05 3.60 -21.38
N SER A 221 5.60 4.42 -22.26
CA SER A 221 7.02 4.36 -22.60
C SER A 221 7.89 4.78 -21.42
N LEU A 222 9.13 4.29 -21.37
CA LEU A 222 10.11 4.65 -20.35
C LEU A 222 10.23 6.17 -20.12
N ASP A 223 10.30 6.97 -21.18
CA ASP A 223 10.40 8.44 -21.06
C ASP A 223 9.15 9.03 -20.36
N GLU A 224 7.95 8.59 -20.74
CA GLU A 224 6.70 9.01 -20.11
C GLU A 224 6.62 8.57 -18.63
N VAL A 225 7.07 7.36 -18.32
CA VAL A 225 7.13 6.82 -16.95
C VAL A 225 8.08 7.64 -16.10
N GLN A 226 9.28 7.96 -16.61
CA GLN A 226 10.28 8.74 -15.88
C GLN A 226 9.81 10.19 -15.63
N GLU A 227 9.14 10.82 -16.60
CA GLU A 227 8.53 12.15 -16.43
C GLU A 227 7.41 12.12 -15.38
N HIS A 228 6.50 11.15 -15.49
CA HIS A 228 5.42 10.93 -14.54
C HIS A 228 5.95 10.70 -13.13
N PHE A 229 6.95 9.83 -12.98
CA PHE A 229 7.57 9.51 -11.70
C PHE A 229 8.12 10.76 -11.00
N ASN A 230 8.93 11.55 -11.70
CA ASN A 230 9.52 12.77 -11.12
C ASN A 230 8.44 13.78 -10.72
N THR A 231 7.44 13.97 -11.57
CA THR A 231 6.34 14.92 -11.31
C THR A 231 5.47 14.50 -10.12
N THR A 232 5.17 13.21 -9.98
CA THR A 232 4.38 12.69 -8.86
C THR A 232 5.17 12.74 -7.55
N LEU A 233 6.46 12.43 -7.56
CA LEU A 233 7.30 12.47 -6.37
C LEU A 233 7.38 13.89 -5.78
N GLU A 234 7.62 14.91 -6.62
CA GLU A 234 7.61 16.31 -6.21
C GLU A 234 6.24 16.71 -5.64
N TYR A 235 5.15 16.36 -6.34
CA TYR A 235 3.80 16.67 -5.89
C TYR A 235 3.46 16.08 -4.51
N PHE A 236 3.84 14.83 -4.25
CA PHE A 236 3.55 14.18 -2.97
C PHE A 236 4.39 14.70 -1.81
N ASP A 237 5.68 14.95 -2.06
CA ASP A 237 6.57 15.47 -1.04
C ASP A 237 6.15 16.89 -0.61
N ASP A 238 5.73 17.74 -1.56
CA ASP A 238 5.29 19.12 -1.32
C ASP A 238 3.85 19.26 -0.80
N SER A 239 3.00 18.25 -0.96
CA SER A 239 1.60 18.30 -0.52
C SER A 239 1.44 17.94 0.96
N ASP A 240 0.90 18.85 1.77
CA ASP A 240 0.69 18.65 3.21
C ASP A 240 -0.41 17.63 3.55
N PHE A 241 -1.37 17.44 2.65
CA PHE A 241 -2.45 16.48 2.78
C PHE A 241 -2.09 15.05 2.35
N ILE A 242 -0.89 14.82 1.81
CA ILE A 242 -0.42 13.47 1.48
C ILE A 242 0.31 12.92 2.71
N GLY A 243 -0.29 11.92 3.35
CA GLY A 243 0.26 11.24 4.53
C GLY A 243 1.23 10.12 4.18
N GLY A 244 0.99 9.42 3.05
CA GLY A 244 1.83 8.34 2.57
C GLY A 244 1.64 8.06 1.08
N TYR A 245 2.64 7.48 0.43
CA TYR A 245 2.54 7.01 -0.95
C TYR A 245 3.43 5.78 -1.22
N THR A 246 3.00 4.94 -2.14
CA THR A 246 3.67 3.70 -2.55
C THR A 246 3.60 3.51 -4.06
N TYR A 247 4.75 3.59 -4.72
CA TYR A 247 4.84 3.36 -6.17
C TYR A 247 4.73 1.86 -6.48
N PHE A 248 3.82 1.48 -7.39
CA PHE A 248 3.62 0.10 -7.78
C PHE A 248 4.66 -0.34 -8.83
N GLY A 249 5.81 -0.80 -8.34
CA GLY A 249 6.92 -1.20 -9.21
C GLY A 249 8.01 -2.05 -8.54
N ALA A 250 7.84 -2.47 -7.29
CA ALA A 250 8.86 -3.18 -6.51
C ALA A 250 9.05 -4.66 -6.90
N PHE A 251 9.27 -4.91 -8.19
CA PHE A 251 9.43 -6.23 -8.80
C PHE A 251 10.26 -6.10 -10.09
N ARG A 252 10.58 -7.25 -10.70
CA ARG A 252 11.29 -7.31 -11.98
C ARG A 252 10.36 -7.03 -13.16
N SER A 253 10.89 -6.46 -14.23
CA SER A 253 10.10 -6.06 -15.40
C SER A 253 9.30 -7.20 -16.04
N GLU A 254 9.82 -8.43 -16.06
CA GLU A 254 9.18 -9.59 -16.69
C GLU A 254 7.87 -10.05 -16.02
N VAL A 255 7.69 -9.75 -14.73
CA VAL A 255 6.47 -10.11 -13.97
C VAL A 255 5.47 -8.95 -13.87
N SER A 256 5.79 -7.79 -14.46
CA SER A 256 4.95 -6.60 -14.37
C SER A 256 3.65 -6.75 -15.16
N ASN A 257 2.51 -6.60 -14.48
CA ASN A 257 1.20 -6.51 -15.09
C ASN A 257 0.81 -5.07 -15.51
N VAL A 258 1.56 -4.05 -15.08
CA VAL A 258 1.32 -2.63 -15.40
C VAL A 258 2.34 -2.06 -16.39
N GLY A 259 3.09 -2.94 -17.07
CA GLY A 259 4.09 -2.59 -18.07
C GLY A 259 5.53 -2.69 -17.54
N PRO A 260 6.49 -3.09 -18.38
CA PRO A 260 7.85 -3.37 -17.91
C PRO A 260 8.59 -2.10 -17.45
N ASP A 261 8.28 -0.95 -18.03
CA ASP A 261 9.06 0.27 -17.84
C ASP A 261 8.82 0.95 -16.47
N VAL A 262 7.77 0.58 -15.73
CA VAL A 262 7.48 1.13 -14.39
C VAL A 262 8.29 0.49 -13.27
N THR A 263 9.02 -0.59 -13.55
CA THR A 263 9.58 -1.46 -12.51
C THR A 263 10.86 -0.93 -11.89
N PHE A 264 11.10 -1.30 -10.64
CA PHE A 264 12.31 -0.95 -9.88
C PHE A 264 13.49 -1.79 -10.30
N LEU A 265 13.26 -3.02 -10.78
CA LEU A 265 14.32 -3.93 -11.21
C LEU A 265 14.13 -4.31 -12.67
N ASN A 266 15.23 -4.39 -13.39
CA ASN A 266 15.24 -5.04 -14.70
C ASN A 266 15.10 -6.57 -14.56
N ASN A 267 15.13 -7.29 -15.68
CA ASN A 267 15.00 -8.75 -15.69
C ASN A 267 16.13 -9.49 -14.94
N ASP A 268 17.30 -8.86 -14.77
CA ASP A 268 18.44 -9.44 -14.03
C ASP A 268 18.44 -9.05 -12.53
N GLY A 269 17.39 -8.40 -12.01
CA GLY A 269 17.34 -7.93 -10.62
C GLY A 269 18.18 -6.69 -10.33
N LYS A 270 18.56 -5.91 -11.34
CA LYS A 270 19.32 -4.66 -11.18
C LYS A 270 18.39 -3.45 -11.11
N LEU A 271 18.69 -2.53 -10.21
CA LEU A 271 17.93 -1.28 -10.06
C LEU A 271 17.88 -0.48 -11.37
N THR A 272 16.67 -0.19 -11.83
CA THR A 272 16.38 0.78 -12.89
C THR A 272 16.55 2.21 -12.36
N ASP A 273 16.44 3.20 -13.24
CA ASP A 273 16.41 4.61 -12.82
C ASP A 273 15.23 4.89 -11.88
N VAL A 274 14.03 4.41 -12.22
CA VAL A 274 12.81 4.58 -11.39
C VAL A 274 13.01 3.98 -9.99
N GLY A 275 13.50 2.73 -9.91
CA GLY A 275 13.76 2.08 -8.63
C GLY A 275 14.81 2.81 -7.80
N SER A 276 15.91 3.21 -8.44
CA SER A 276 16.98 3.94 -7.76
C SER A 276 16.51 5.30 -7.23
N TRP A 277 15.77 6.07 -8.04
CA TRP A 277 15.22 7.36 -7.60
C TRP A 277 14.20 7.21 -6.48
N TYR A 278 13.35 6.18 -6.53
CA TYR A 278 12.39 5.90 -5.46
C TYR A 278 13.07 5.58 -4.14
N MET A 279 14.20 4.87 -4.19
CA MET A 279 15.06 4.65 -3.03
C MET A 279 15.85 5.90 -2.61
N GLY A 280 15.73 7.04 -3.30
CA GLY A 280 16.46 8.28 -2.99
C GLY A 280 17.92 8.28 -3.46
N ARG A 281 18.26 7.44 -4.45
CA ARG A 281 19.60 7.28 -5.00
C ARG A 281 19.71 7.90 -6.41
N SER A 282 20.93 7.95 -6.93
CA SER A 282 21.20 8.46 -8.29
C SER A 282 20.79 7.46 -9.37
N ALA A 283 20.51 7.97 -10.58
CA ALA A 283 20.22 7.16 -11.75
C ALA A 283 21.29 6.07 -11.99
N THR A 284 20.87 4.89 -12.44
CA THR A 284 21.73 3.73 -12.72
C THR A 284 21.99 3.57 -14.21
N GLY A 285 21.13 4.14 -15.07
CA GLY A 285 21.15 3.97 -16.52
C GLY A 285 20.77 2.55 -16.97
N VAL A 286 20.14 1.76 -16.09
CA VAL A 286 19.69 0.40 -16.39
C VAL A 286 18.32 0.46 -17.06
N ASP A 287 18.27 -0.02 -18.30
CA ASP A 287 17.03 -0.24 -19.05
C ASP A 287 16.18 -1.34 -18.36
N PRO A 288 14.89 -1.09 -18.04
CA PRO A 288 14.05 -2.08 -17.36
C PRO A 288 13.96 -3.42 -18.11
N GLN A 289 13.89 -3.38 -19.44
CA GLN A 289 13.74 -4.60 -20.24
C GLN A 289 15.08 -5.30 -20.52
N SER A 290 16.20 -4.75 -20.07
CA SER A 290 17.50 -5.40 -20.18
C SER A 290 17.63 -6.61 -19.26
N GLY A 291 18.53 -7.53 -19.64
CA GLY A 291 18.78 -8.78 -18.91
C GLY A 291 18.21 -10.01 -19.61
N ARG A 292 18.57 -11.19 -19.12
CA ARG A 292 17.99 -12.44 -19.62
C ARG A 292 16.73 -12.71 -18.83
N GLY A 293 15.60 -12.22 -19.33
CA GLY A 293 14.31 -12.61 -18.76
C GLY A 293 14.20 -14.13 -18.77
N GLU A 294 13.88 -14.72 -17.63
CA GLU A 294 13.50 -16.12 -17.62
C GLU A 294 12.16 -16.20 -18.33
N SER A 295 12.07 -17.01 -19.38
CA SER A 295 10.83 -17.17 -20.14
C SER A 295 9.81 -17.91 -19.28
N VAL A 296 9.16 -17.21 -18.36
CA VAL A 296 8.08 -17.76 -17.55
C VAL A 296 6.78 -17.45 -18.29
N MET A 297 6.23 -18.48 -18.93
CA MET A 297 4.80 -18.51 -19.28
C MET A 297 4.02 -18.52 -17.97
N ILE A 298 3.76 -17.34 -17.40
CA ILE A 298 2.84 -17.21 -16.26
C ILE A 298 1.43 -17.38 -16.81
N SER A 299 0.93 -18.60 -16.74
CA SER A 299 -0.52 -18.83 -16.77
C SER A 299 -1.07 -18.21 -15.49
N TRP A 300 -1.87 -17.15 -15.62
CA TRP A 300 -2.58 -16.50 -14.52
C TRP A 300 -3.55 -17.48 -13.87
N ALA A 301 -3.01 -18.25 -12.93
CA ALA A 301 -3.71 -18.96 -11.88
C ALA A 301 -2.65 -19.21 -10.80
N ILE A 302 -2.89 -18.70 -9.59
CA ILE A 302 -2.13 -18.90 -8.34
C ILE A 302 -1.09 -17.79 -8.02
N VAL A 303 -1.60 -16.68 -7.47
CA VAL A 303 -1.08 -16.11 -6.20
C VAL A 303 -2.03 -16.49 -5.03
N LEU A 304 -2.93 -17.45 -5.28
CA LEU A 304 -3.88 -18.02 -4.31
C LEU A 304 -3.39 -19.39 -3.84
N GLY A 305 -2.65 -19.46 -2.73
CA GLY A 305 -2.14 -20.77 -2.32
C GLY A 305 -1.37 -20.89 -1.01
N SER A 306 -1.66 -20.12 0.04
CA SER A 306 -1.23 -20.52 1.39
C SER A 306 -2.17 -20.11 2.52
N MET A 307 -3.48 -20.32 2.35
CA MET A 307 -4.40 -20.42 3.49
C MET A 307 -5.30 -21.65 3.36
N GLY A 308 -4.86 -22.72 4.05
CA GLY A 308 -5.71 -23.70 4.73
C GLY A 308 -6.70 -24.54 3.94
N MET A 309 -6.29 -25.75 3.53
CA MET A 309 -7.21 -26.90 3.50
C MET A 309 -6.65 -28.04 4.35
N VAL A 310 -7.13 -28.13 5.59
CA VAL A 310 -7.15 -29.41 6.31
C VAL A 310 -8.31 -30.21 5.74
N THR A 311 -7.96 -31.17 4.89
CA THR A 311 -8.90 -32.10 4.26
C THR A 311 -9.50 -33.05 5.29
N ALA A 312 -10.83 -33.05 5.40
CA ALA A 312 -11.60 -34.11 6.05
C ALA A 312 -11.78 -35.28 5.07
N LEU A 313 -11.51 -36.49 5.55
CA LEU A 313 -11.58 -37.75 4.80
C LEU A 313 -13.02 -38.20 4.52
N LEU A 314 -13.18 -38.76 3.30
CA LEU A 314 -13.95 -39.96 2.94
C LEU A 314 -15.41 -40.07 3.40
N LEU A 315 -16.35 -39.88 2.47
CA LEU A 315 -17.09 -40.94 1.75
C LEU A 315 -18.00 -40.34 0.68
#